data_AF-A0A9D8E1A9-F1
#
_entry.id   AF-A0A9D8E1A9-F1
#
_cell.length_a   1.000
_cell.length_b   1.000
_cell.length_c   1.000
_cell.angle_alpha   90.00
_cell.angle_beta   90.00
_cell.angle_gamma   90.00
#
_symmetry.space_group_name_H-M   'P 1'
#
loop_
_entity.id
_entity.type
_entity.pdbx_description
1 polymer ?
#
loop_
_entity_poly.entity_id
_entity_poly.type
_entity_poly.pdbx_seq_one_letter_code
_entity_poly.pdbx_strand_id
1 'polypeptide(L)'
;MPDGSTRTVDPGATPAEVAAAIGRRLARDAVAARVDGEWWDLGRPLPGDVALEIVVPASDAGREVLRHSTAHVLAQAVTDLFPGARYAIGPAIADGFYYDFELPGGAHFTEADLERIAARMHEIVAADQPFVREEVDRDAGTAVFADQPYKLDIIEKVDASEVGEGSVVSLYRNPRADGSEFVDLCRGPHVPHTGRLGAFALMRVAGAYWRGDEHGPQLQRIYGTAWESREALEAHLHRLAEAERRDHRRLGQELDLFSFPEEIGSGLAVFHPKGALVRTVMEDYSRRRHEEAGYSFVNSPHITKANLFETSGHLDWFADGMFPPMHLHEGDGGEGEGDTYYLKPMNCPFHILIYRSRLRSYRELPLRFFEFGTVYRYERSGVVHGLTRVRGLTQDDAHIFCTKDQMDAELRSILRFVLDLLSDYGLD
;
A
#
# COMPACT_ATOMS: atom_id res chain seq x y z
N MET A 1 -28.37 5.70 19.14
CA MET A 1 -26.97 5.99 19.49
C MET A 1 -26.20 4.68 19.68
N PRO A 2 -24.86 4.65 19.67
CA PRO A 2 -24.07 3.41 19.77
C PRO A 2 -24.24 2.68 21.12
N ASP A 3 -24.58 3.40 22.18
CA ASP A 3 -24.87 2.86 23.52
C ASP A 3 -26.30 2.29 23.66
N GLY A 4 -27.05 2.22 22.56
CA GLY A 4 -28.45 1.78 22.54
C GLY A 4 -29.44 2.84 23.03
N SER A 5 -28.98 4.03 23.44
CA SER A 5 -29.88 5.11 23.84
C SER A 5 -30.58 5.74 22.64
N THR A 6 -31.78 6.27 22.89
CA THR A 6 -32.57 7.06 21.95
C THR A 6 -32.69 8.51 22.44
N ARG A 7 -32.70 9.45 21.50
CA ARG A 7 -32.86 10.87 21.78
C ARG A 7 -33.80 11.48 20.76
N THR A 8 -34.75 12.26 21.24
CA THR A 8 -35.65 13.06 20.39
C THR A 8 -35.04 14.45 20.24
N VAL A 9 -34.97 14.93 19.00
CA VAL A 9 -34.49 16.27 18.63
C VAL A 9 -35.49 16.92 17.69
N ASP A 10 -35.41 18.25 17.57
CA ASP A 10 -36.29 19.00 16.68
C ASP A 10 -36.05 18.62 15.20
N PRO A 11 -37.07 18.65 14.34
CA PRO A 11 -36.89 18.41 12.91
C PRO A 11 -35.84 19.35 12.30
N GLY A 12 -34.93 18.78 11.50
CA GLY A 12 -33.81 19.52 10.91
C GLY A 12 -32.60 19.67 11.82
N ALA A 13 -32.61 19.09 13.03
CA ALA A 13 -31.45 19.07 13.90
C ALA A 13 -30.23 18.43 13.21
N THR A 14 -29.05 18.91 13.60
CA THR A 14 -27.75 18.50 13.06
C THR A 14 -27.00 17.60 14.04
N PRO A 15 -26.04 16.78 13.59
CA PRO A 15 -25.17 16.05 14.50
C PRO A 15 -24.44 16.95 15.52
N ALA A 16 -24.07 18.18 15.14
CA ALA A 16 -23.48 19.16 16.05
C ALA A 16 -24.39 19.50 17.22
N GLU A 17 -25.68 19.74 16.96
CA GLU A 17 -26.68 20.06 18.00
C GLU A 17 -26.94 18.86 18.90
N VAL A 18 -27.00 17.65 18.34
CA VAL A 18 -27.12 16.41 19.12
C VAL A 18 -25.90 16.24 20.04
N ALA A 19 -24.68 16.46 19.53
CA ALA A 19 -23.45 16.42 20.32
C ALA A 19 -23.48 17.45 21.47
N ALA A 20 -24.00 18.65 21.22
CA ALA A 20 -24.16 19.70 22.23
C ALA A 20 -25.17 19.33 23.32
N ALA A 21 -26.28 18.68 22.94
CA ALA A 21 -27.28 18.17 23.86
C ALA A 21 -26.78 16.98 24.71
N ILE A 22 -25.81 16.21 24.22
CA ILE A 22 -25.16 15.13 24.99
C ILE A 22 -24.18 15.72 26.00
N GLY A 23 -23.35 16.68 25.61
CA GLY A 23 -22.47 17.36 26.54
C GLY A 23 -21.44 18.27 25.86
N ARG A 24 -21.06 19.34 26.58
CA ARG A 24 -20.14 20.38 26.06
C ARG A 24 -18.81 19.82 25.56
N ARG A 25 -18.27 18.79 26.21
CA ARG A 25 -17.02 18.15 25.79
C ARG A 25 -17.20 17.45 24.44
N LEU A 26 -18.27 16.70 24.24
CA LEU A 26 -18.52 15.98 23.00
C LEU A 26 -18.74 16.96 21.84
N ALA A 27 -19.54 18.01 22.03
CA ALA A 27 -19.70 19.06 21.01
C ALA A 27 -18.37 19.72 20.64
N ARG A 28 -17.55 20.03 21.64
CA ARG A 28 -16.23 20.62 21.41
C ARG A 28 -15.28 19.64 20.74
N ASP A 29 -15.39 18.33 20.94
CA ASP A 29 -14.43 17.37 20.38
C ASP A 29 -14.92 16.74 19.06
N ALA A 30 -16.21 16.83 18.72
CA ALA A 30 -16.77 16.23 17.52
C ALA A 30 -16.13 16.80 16.22
N VAL A 31 -15.85 15.91 15.26
CA VAL A 31 -15.30 16.27 13.93
C VAL A 31 -16.21 15.88 12.77
N ALA A 32 -16.98 14.79 12.91
CA ALA A 32 -17.93 14.31 11.91
C ALA A 32 -18.97 13.42 12.60
N ALA A 33 -19.88 12.85 11.83
CA ALA A 33 -20.82 11.83 12.30
C ALA A 33 -20.93 10.67 11.30
N ARG A 34 -21.46 9.54 11.79
CA ARG A 34 -22.07 8.50 10.95
C ARG A 34 -23.58 8.52 11.14
N VAL A 35 -24.31 8.56 10.03
CA VAL A 35 -25.78 8.49 9.97
C VAL A 35 -26.13 7.23 9.21
N ASP A 36 -26.72 6.25 9.90
CA ASP A 36 -27.00 4.91 9.36
C ASP A 36 -25.77 4.21 8.75
N GLY A 37 -24.59 4.47 9.33
CA GLY A 37 -23.30 3.93 8.88
C GLY A 37 -22.62 4.77 7.78
N GLU A 38 -23.30 5.75 7.19
CA GLU A 38 -22.73 6.63 6.17
C GLU A 38 -22.09 7.87 6.76
N TRP A 39 -21.08 8.40 6.07
CA TRP A 39 -20.39 9.62 6.47
C TRP A 39 -21.31 10.85 6.40
N TRP A 40 -21.23 11.70 7.43
CA TRP A 40 -22.09 12.87 7.54
C TRP A 40 -21.36 14.04 8.21
N ASP A 41 -21.43 15.23 7.62
CA ASP A 41 -20.90 16.45 8.21
C ASP A 41 -21.70 16.88 9.44
N LEU A 42 -21.02 17.50 10.40
CA LEU A 42 -21.65 17.92 11.66
C LEU A 42 -22.75 18.97 11.46
N GLY A 43 -22.66 19.79 10.41
CA GLY A 43 -23.64 20.82 10.08
C GLY A 43 -24.76 20.36 9.14
N ARG A 44 -24.73 19.12 8.64
CA ARG A 44 -25.74 18.61 7.70
C ARG A 44 -26.97 18.15 8.48
N PRO A 45 -28.19 18.65 8.17
CA PRO A 45 -29.42 18.24 8.85
C PRO A 45 -29.65 16.73 8.76
N LEU A 46 -30.19 16.15 9.83
CA LEU A 46 -30.56 14.73 9.86
C LEU A 46 -31.82 14.50 9.00
N PRO A 47 -31.88 13.43 8.19
CA PRO A 47 -32.99 13.17 7.28
C PRO A 47 -34.26 12.63 7.98
N GLY A 48 -34.18 12.34 9.28
CA GLY A 48 -35.26 11.78 10.08
C GLY A 48 -34.73 10.94 11.23
N ASP A 49 -35.44 9.87 11.56
CA ASP A 49 -35.02 8.89 12.56
C ASP A 49 -33.89 8.02 12.01
N VAL A 50 -32.71 8.13 12.64
CA VAL A 50 -31.48 7.50 12.14
C VAL A 50 -30.63 6.94 13.28
N ALA A 51 -29.79 5.96 12.96
CA ALA A 51 -28.69 5.55 13.82
C ALA A 51 -27.55 6.58 13.72
N LEU A 52 -27.40 7.41 14.75
CA LEU A 52 -26.35 8.42 14.82
C LEU A 52 -25.16 7.98 15.69
N GLU A 53 -23.95 8.15 15.17
CA GLU A 53 -22.68 8.06 15.88
C GLU A 53 -21.90 9.37 15.72
N ILE A 54 -21.44 9.96 16.82
CA ILE A 54 -20.57 11.15 16.80
C ILE A 54 -19.11 10.71 16.77
N VAL A 55 -18.37 11.19 15.77
CA VAL A 55 -16.97 10.85 15.57
C VAL A 55 -16.08 11.91 16.21
N VAL A 56 -15.08 11.46 16.98
CA VAL A 56 -14.10 12.29 17.67
C VAL A 56 -12.69 12.05 17.09
N PRO A 57 -11.80 13.06 17.10
CA PRO A 57 -10.56 13.06 16.33
C PRO A 57 -9.54 11.99 16.73
N ALA A 58 -9.55 11.54 17.99
CA ALA A 58 -8.62 10.51 18.47
C ALA A 58 -8.99 9.06 18.06
N SER A 59 -10.17 8.86 17.47
CA SER A 59 -10.59 7.57 16.91
C SER A 59 -9.99 7.36 15.50
N ASP A 60 -9.90 6.12 15.03
CA ASP A 60 -9.41 5.85 13.67
C ASP A 60 -10.27 6.53 12.60
N ALA A 61 -11.60 6.49 12.77
CA ALA A 61 -12.55 7.22 11.95
C ALA A 61 -12.33 8.75 12.02
N GLY A 62 -12.02 9.28 13.20
CA GLY A 62 -11.71 10.71 13.37
C GLY A 62 -10.41 11.12 12.67
N ARG A 63 -9.37 10.28 12.75
CA ARG A 63 -8.10 10.51 12.04
C ARG A 63 -8.27 10.46 10.52
N GLU A 64 -9.14 9.59 10.01
CA GLU A 64 -9.51 9.57 8.59
C GLU A 64 -10.06 10.93 8.15
N VAL A 65 -11.02 11.50 8.90
CA VAL A 65 -11.61 12.82 8.63
C VAL A 65 -10.56 13.94 8.73
N LEU A 66 -9.69 13.90 9.75
CA LEU A 66 -8.59 14.87 9.89
C LEU A 66 -7.65 14.84 8.69
N ARG A 67 -7.22 13.65 8.27
CA ARG A 67 -6.31 13.45 7.13
C ARG A 67 -6.94 13.89 5.82
N HIS A 68 -8.20 13.53 5.62
CA HIS A 68 -8.95 13.93 4.44
C HIS A 68 -9.10 15.47 4.35
N SER A 69 -9.44 16.11 5.47
CA SER A 69 -9.54 17.57 5.55
C SER A 69 -8.19 18.27 5.39
N THR A 70 -7.11 17.65 5.89
CA THR A 70 -5.74 18.17 5.72
C THR A 70 -5.28 18.04 4.26
N ALA A 71 -5.71 17.00 3.54
CA ALA A 71 -5.47 16.86 2.11
C ALA A 71 -6.10 18.01 1.31
N HIS A 72 -7.32 18.45 1.65
CA HIS A 72 -7.94 19.63 1.04
C HIS A 72 -7.13 20.91 1.31
N VAL A 73 -6.67 21.10 2.56
CA VAL A 73 -5.81 22.25 2.89
C VAL A 73 -4.48 22.21 2.13
N LEU A 74 -3.92 21.01 1.89
CA LEU A 74 -2.76 20.84 1.02
C LEU A 74 -3.07 21.28 -0.43
N ALA A 75 -4.20 20.85 -1.00
CA ALA A 75 -4.58 21.25 -2.36
C ALA A 75 -4.80 22.77 -2.48
N GLN A 76 -5.43 23.38 -1.48
CA GLN A 76 -5.56 24.83 -1.40
C GLN A 76 -4.19 25.52 -1.31
N ALA A 77 -3.29 25.04 -0.45
CA ALA A 77 -1.95 25.63 -0.29
C ALA A 77 -1.13 25.56 -1.58
N VAL A 78 -1.22 24.44 -2.32
CA VAL A 78 -0.55 24.29 -3.60
C VAL A 78 -1.14 25.23 -4.65
N THR A 79 -2.47 25.31 -4.78
CA THR A 79 -3.11 26.20 -5.77
C THR A 79 -2.87 27.68 -5.47
N ASP A 80 -2.73 28.07 -4.20
CA ASP A 80 -2.34 29.42 -3.79
C ASP A 80 -0.89 29.77 -4.21
N LEU A 81 0.03 28.82 -4.07
CA LEU A 81 1.46 29.05 -4.34
C LEU A 81 1.86 28.83 -5.80
N PHE A 82 1.10 28.01 -6.53
CA PHE A 82 1.38 27.61 -7.91
C PHE A 82 0.14 27.89 -8.79
N PRO A 83 -0.09 29.16 -9.19
CA PRO A 83 -1.21 29.51 -10.04
C PRO A 83 -1.22 28.70 -11.35
N GLY A 84 -2.36 28.09 -11.66
CA GLY A 84 -2.51 27.18 -12.81
C GLY A 84 -2.15 25.72 -12.53
N ALA A 85 -1.80 25.37 -11.29
CA ALA A 85 -1.72 23.97 -10.88
C ALA A 85 -3.08 23.28 -11.04
N ARG A 86 -3.05 22.07 -11.57
CA ARG A 86 -4.21 21.19 -11.65
C ARG A 86 -4.10 20.12 -10.59
N TYR A 87 -5.19 19.85 -9.89
CA TYR A 87 -5.21 18.90 -8.77
C TYR A 87 -6.21 17.78 -9.05
N ALA A 88 -5.83 16.57 -8.66
CA ALA A 88 -6.51 15.35 -9.08
C ALA A 88 -7.22 14.67 -7.90
N ILE A 89 -6.58 13.68 -7.26
CA ILE A 89 -7.16 12.93 -6.14
C ILE A 89 -6.33 13.13 -4.87
N GLY A 90 -7.01 13.21 -3.72
CA GLY A 90 -6.36 13.35 -2.42
C GLY A 90 -7.02 12.57 -1.29
N PRO A 91 -6.94 11.23 -1.30
CA PRO A 91 -7.57 10.41 -0.28
C PRO A 91 -6.78 10.40 1.03
N ALA A 92 -7.50 10.15 2.13
CA ALA A 92 -6.88 9.67 3.36
C ALA A 92 -6.37 8.22 3.17
N ILE A 93 -5.28 7.89 3.85
CA ILE A 93 -4.68 6.56 3.91
C ILE A 93 -4.40 6.17 5.37
N ALA A 94 -4.03 4.91 5.62
CA ALA A 94 -3.93 4.31 6.96
C ALA A 94 -3.11 5.12 7.97
N ASP A 95 -2.07 5.84 7.54
CA ASP A 95 -1.22 6.68 8.39
C ASP A 95 -1.03 8.12 7.87
N GLY A 96 -1.88 8.59 6.98
CA GLY A 96 -1.74 9.93 6.43
C GLY A 96 -2.69 10.23 5.28
N PHE A 97 -2.21 10.99 4.32
CA PHE A 97 -2.91 11.34 3.10
C PHE A 97 -1.91 11.57 1.99
N TYR A 98 -2.40 11.67 0.77
CA TYR A 98 -1.63 12.27 -0.32
C TYR A 98 -2.52 13.18 -1.14
N TYR A 99 -1.93 13.95 -2.04
CA TYR A 99 -2.65 14.65 -3.10
C TYR A 99 -1.80 14.68 -4.37
N ASP A 100 -2.42 14.42 -5.51
CA ASP A 100 -1.79 14.41 -6.83
C ASP A 100 -1.97 15.74 -7.57
N PHE A 101 -0.87 16.29 -8.11
CA PHE A 101 -0.83 17.57 -8.80
C PHE A 101 -0.13 17.49 -10.16
N GLU A 102 -0.61 18.27 -11.12
CA GLU A 102 0.10 18.65 -12.34
C GLU A 102 0.45 20.14 -12.22
N LEU A 103 1.74 20.46 -12.20
CA LEU A 103 2.20 21.85 -12.13
C LEU A 103 2.29 22.48 -13.52
N PRO A 104 2.05 23.80 -13.64
CA PRO A 104 2.11 24.50 -14.93
C PRO A 104 3.50 24.41 -15.54
N GLY A 105 3.56 24.29 -16.88
CA GLY A 105 4.80 24.27 -17.64
C GLY A 105 5.71 23.06 -17.40
N GLY A 106 5.18 21.97 -16.81
CA GLY A 106 5.96 20.77 -16.50
C GLY A 106 6.95 20.95 -15.34
N ALA A 107 6.70 21.94 -14.46
CA ALA A 107 7.53 22.17 -13.29
C ALA A 107 7.46 20.99 -12.30
N HIS A 108 8.51 20.84 -11.50
CA HIS A 108 8.60 19.82 -10.46
C HIS A 108 8.69 20.46 -9.07
N PHE A 109 8.06 19.83 -8.07
CA PHE A 109 8.23 20.25 -6.69
C PHE A 109 9.67 20.01 -6.23
N THR A 110 10.22 20.98 -5.52
CA THR A 110 11.49 20.85 -4.81
C THR A 110 11.26 20.62 -3.31
N GLU A 111 12.31 20.23 -2.59
CA GLU A 111 12.24 20.09 -1.13
C GLU A 111 11.92 21.43 -0.45
N ALA A 112 12.47 22.54 -0.97
CA ALA A 112 12.15 23.88 -0.50
C ALA A 112 10.68 24.27 -0.74
N ASP A 113 10.05 23.72 -1.79
CA ASP A 113 8.62 23.94 -2.01
C ASP A 113 7.76 23.25 -0.96
N LEU A 114 8.15 22.07 -0.46
CA LEU A 114 7.42 21.41 0.63
C LEU A 114 7.40 22.26 1.90
N GLU A 115 8.52 22.91 2.25
CA GLU A 115 8.57 23.84 3.39
C GLU A 115 7.63 25.03 3.19
N ARG A 116 7.62 25.61 1.99
CA ARG A 116 6.71 26.74 1.63
C ARG A 116 5.25 26.33 1.66
N ILE A 117 4.92 25.15 1.13
CA ILE A 117 3.56 24.59 1.13
C ILE A 117 3.11 24.33 2.56
N ALA A 118 3.95 23.71 3.40
CA ALA A 118 3.63 23.47 4.81
C ALA A 118 3.37 24.78 5.57
N ALA A 119 4.20 25.81 5.36
CA ALA A 119 3.98 27.13 5.93
C ALA A 119 2.62 27.72 5.48
N ARG A 120 2.29 27.62 4.19
CA ARG A 120 1.00 28.09 3.68
C ARG A 120 -0.19 27.31 4.24
N MET A 121 -0.06 25.99 4.43
CA MET A 121 -1.08 25.17 5.09
C MET A 121 -1.33 25.65 6.52
N HIS A 122 -0.28 25.98 7.28
CA HIS A 122 -0.44 26.54 8.63
C HIS A 122 -1.13 27.91 8.64
N GLU A 123 -0.87 28.76 7.65
CA GLU A 123 -1.62 30.02 7.49
C GLU A 123 -3.12 29.78 7.23
N ILE A 124 -3.46 28.80 6.38
CA ILE A 124 -4.85 28.43 6.08
C ILE A 124 -5.55 27.88 7.34
N VAL A 125 -4.84 27.08 8.14
CA VAL A 125 -5.35 26.58 9.43
C VAL A 125 -5.57 27.72 10.42
N ALA A 126 -4.63 28.67 10.52
CA ALA A 126 -4.75 29.83 11.38
C ALA A 126 -5.88 30.78 10.97
N ALA A 127 -6.23 30.81 9.68
CA ALA A 127 -7.32 31.61 9.13
C ALA A 127 -8.72 31.05 9.46
N ASP A 128 -8.81 29.83 10.01
CA ASP A 128 -10.04 29.23 10.51
C ASP A 128 -11.20 29.16 9.49
N GLN A 129 -10.87 28.82 8.25
CA GLN A 129 -11.80 28.80 7.13
C GLN A 129 -12.83 27.67 7.29
N PRO A 130 -14.14 27.92 7.15
CA PRO A 130 -15.13 26.85 7.24
C PRO A 130 -15.04 25.91 6.04
N PHE A 131 -15.41 24.65 6.23
CA PHE A 131 -15.67 23.72 5.12
C PHE A 131 -17.16 23.76 4.81
N VAL A 132 -17.54 24.37 3.69
CA VAL A 132 -18.94 24.53 3.29
C VAL A 132 -19.27 23.51 2.21
N ARG A 133 -20.08 22.53 2.57
CA ARG A 133 -20.59 21.52 1.63
C ARG A 133 -21.71 22.10 0.76
N GLU A 134 -21.63 21.86 -0.54
CA GLU A 134 -22.66 22.19 -1.51
C GLU A 134 -22.97 20.95 -2.36
N GLU A 135 -24.24 20.73 -2.66
CA GLU A 135 -24.69 19.73 -3.63
C GLU A 135 -25.12 20.46 -4.91
N VAL A 136 -24.51 20.11 -6.03
CA VAL A 136 -24.78 20.73 -7.32
C VAL A 136 -25.08 19.67 -8.36
N ASP A 137 -25.84 20.05 -9.39
CA ASP A 137 -25.96 19.21 -10.57
C ASP A 137 -24.63 19.14 -11.34
N ARG A 138 -24.57 18.22 -12.29
CA ARG A 138 -23.38 17.98 -13.10
C ARG A 138 -22.93 19.20 -13.89
N ASP A 139 -23.86 19.95 -14.47
CA ASP A 139 -23.54 21.07 -15.35
C ASP A 139 -22.90 22.21 -14.53
N ALA A 140 -23.46 22.49 -13.35
CA ALA A 140 -22.89 23.41 -12.38
C ALA A 140 -21.52 22.94 -11.88
N GLY A 141 -21.36 21.65 -11.56
CA GLY A 141 -20.06 21.08 -11.15
C GLY A 141 -19.00 21.21 -12.25
N THR A 142 -19.37 20.90 -13.50
CA THR A 142 -18.51 21.03 -14.69
C THR A 142 -18.09 22.48 -14.93
N ALA A 143 -19.01 23.43 -14.72
CA ALA A 143 -18.72 24.85 -14.83
C ALA A 143 -17.73 25.33 -13.75
N VAL A 144 -17.84 24.84 -12.51
CA VAL A 144 -16.93 25.16 -11.42
C VAL A 144 -15.50 24.68 -11.70
N PHE A 145 -15.34 23.51 -12.32
CA PHE A 145 -14.03 22.88 -12.57
C PHE A 145 -13.57 22.96 -14.03
N ALA A 146 -14.03 23.97 -14.78
CA ALA A 146 -13.74 24.09 -16.22
C ALA A 146 -12.23 24.14 -16.55
N ASP A 147 -11.40 24.60 -15.61
CA ASP A 147 -9.94 24.66 -15.71
C ASP A 147 -9.21 23.46 -15.08
N GLN A 148 -9.96 22.51 -14.49
CA GLN A 148 -9.44 21.36 -13.73
C GLN A 148 -9.79 20.04 -14.43
N PRO A 149 -8.99 19.60 -15.44
CA PRO A 149 -9.34 18.46 -16.29
C PRO A 149 -9.51 17.14 -15.54
N TYR A 150 -8.76 16.92 -14.45
CA TYR A 150 -8.89 15.71 -13.64
C TYR A 150 -10.22 15.66 -12.88
N LYS A 151 -10.72 16.81 -12.43
CA LYS A 151 -12.03 16.89 -11.76
C LYS A 151 -13.17 16.69 -12.75
N LEU A 152 -13.04 17.25 -13.96
CA LEU A 152 -13.98 16.99 -15.06
C LEU A 152 -14.07 15.49 -15.39
N ASP A 153 -12.93 14.79 -15.55
CA ASP A 153 -12.90 13.33 -15.79
C ASP A 153 -13.56 12.53 -14.65
N ILE A 154 -13.43 12.98 -13.39
CA ILE A 154 -14.11 12.35 -12.26
C ILE A 154 -15.63 12.54 -12.36
N ILE A 155 -16.10 13.77 -12.61
CA ILE A 155 -17.53 14.09 -12.73
C ILE A 155 -18.17 13.26 -13.87
N GLU A 156 -17.52 13.19 -15.03
CA GLU A 156 -18.01 12.43 -16.18
C GLU A 156 -18.15 10.93 -15.91
N LYS A 157 -17.24 10.35 -15.11
CA LYS A 157 -17.21 8.89 -14.85
C LYS A 157 -18.11 8.45 -13.71
N VAL A 158 -18.33 9.29 -12.70
CA VAL A 158 -19.31 8.98 -11.63
C VAL A 158 -20.68 8.72 -12.26
N ASP A 159 -21.08 9.56 -13.21
CA ASP A 159 -22.32 9.43 -13.99
C ASP A 159 -22.40 8.10 -14.78
N ALA A 160 -21.31 7.68 -15.41
CA ALA A 160 -21.28 6.43 -16.18
C ALA A 160 -21.46 5.17 -15.31
N SER A 161 -21.10 5.23 -14.01
CA SER A 161 -21.25 4.13 -13.06
C SER A 161 -22.59 4.12 -12.31
N GLU A 162 -23.29 5.26 -12.25
CA GLU A 162 -24.55 5.45 -11.55
C GLU A 162 -25.65 5.78 -12.57
N VAL A 163 -26.19 4.77 -13.25
CA VAL A 163 -27.31 4.92 -14.20
C VAL A 163 -28.60 5.24 -13.42
N GLY A 164 -28.78 6.51 -13.08
CA GLY A 164 -29.99 7.07 -12.49
C GLY A 164 -30.06 8.58 -12.80
N GLU A 165 -31.21 9.03 -13.31
CA GLU A 165 -31.44 10.43 -13.69
C GLU A 165 -31.13 11.41 -12.54
N GLY A 166 -30.17 12.30 -12.77
CA GLY A 166 -29.86 13.44 -11.89
C GLY A 166 -28.66 13.23 -10.95
N SER A 167 -27.49 12.83 -11.46
CA SER A 167 -26.27 12.65 -10.66
C SER A 167 -25.85 13.97 -10.00
N VAL A 168 -26.21 14.15 -8.73
CA VAL A 168 -25.75 15.27 -7.89
C VAL A 168 -24.31 14.99 -7.46
N VAL A 169 -23.43 15.96 -7.59
CA VAL A 169 -22.07 15.90 -7.05
C VAL A 169 -21.94 16.82 -5.84
N SER A 170 -21.08 16.44 -4.90
CA SER A 170 -20.79 17.26 -3.72
C SER A 170 -19.47 18.00 -3.88
N LEU A 171 -19.53 19.28 -3.55
CA LEU A 171 -18.40 20.21 -3.54
C LEU A 171 -18.15 20.68 -2.11
N TYR A 172 -16.90 20.98 -1.81
CA TYR A 172 -16.53 21.69 -0.59
C TYR A 172 -15.85 23.00 -0.94
N ARG A 173 -16.38 24.08 -0.37
CA ARG A 173 -15.82 25.43 -0.48
C ARG A 173 -15.14 25.82 0.81
N ASN A 174 -13.92 26.35 0.69
CA ASN A 174 -13.17 27.00 1.76
C ASN A 174 -13.17 28.52 1.48
N PRO A 175 -14.22 29.26 1.90
CA PRO A 175 -14.30 30.69 1.70
C PRO A 175 -13.28 31.42 2.56
N ARG A 176 -12.75 32.52 2.01
CA ARG A 176 -11.74 33.37 2.65
C ARG A 176 -12.34 34.72 3.02
N ALA A 177 -11.67 35.43 3.92
CA ALA A 177 -12.10 36.75 4.38
C ALA A 177 -12.10 37.81 3.27
N ASP A 178 -11.32 37.63 2.20
CA ASP A 178 -11.26 38.53 1.05
C ASP A 178 -12.34 38.25 -0.02
N GLY A 179 -13.23 37.27 0.24
CA GLY A 179 -14.30 36.87 -0.67
C GLY A 179 -13.88 35.90 -1.76
N SER A 180 -12.59 35.54 -1.85
CA SER A 180 -12.15 34.41 -2.68
C SER A 180 -12.41 33.08 -1.96
N GLU A 181 -12.37 31.98 -2.69
CA GLU A 181 -12.57 30.65 -2.13
C GLU A 181 -11.74 29.61 -2.88
N PHE A 182 -11.37 28.55 -2.16
CA PHE A 182 -10.94 27.31 -2.77
C PHE A 182 -12.11 26.35 -2.85
N VAL A 183 -12.21 25.57 -3.93
CA VAL A 183 -13.29 24.61 -4.15
C VAL A 183 -12.70 23.27 -4.53
N ASP A 184 -13.22 22.19 -3.97
CA ASP A 184 -12.80 20.84 -4.32
C ASP A 184 -14.02 19.91 -4.48
N LEU A 185 -13.89 18.95 -5.39
CA LEU A 185 -14.88 17.91 -5.66
C LEU A 185 -14.66 16.77 -4.66
N CYS A 186 -15.58 16.62 -3.72
CA CYS A 186 -15.45 15.61 -2.68
C CYS A 186 -16.78 15.22 -2.05
N ARG A 187 -16.92 13.94 -1.70
CA ARG A 187 -18.08 13.42 -0.94
C ARG A 187 -18.06 13.84 0.53
N GLY A 188 -16.87 14.04 1.11
CA GLY A 188 -16.65 14.33 2.52
C GLY A 188 -16.71 13.10 3.43
N PRO A 189 -16.83 13.30 4.75
CA PRO A 189 -17.10 14.54 5.43
C PRO A 189 -15.82 15.31 5.75
N HIS A 190 -15.94 16.58 6.09
CA HIS A 190 -14.83 17.39 6.57
C HIS A 190 -14.98 17.78 8.05
N VAL A 191 -13.86 18.15 8.68
CA VAL A 191 -13.93 18.88 9.94
C VAL A 191 -14.71 20.20 9.74
N PRO A 192 -15.33 20.78 10.77
CA PRO A 192 -16.15 21.98 10.59
C PRO A 192 -15.42 23.19 9.97
N HIS A 193 -14.15 23.37 10.31
CA HIS A 193 -13.31 24.47 9.84
C HIS A 193 -11.82 24.10 9.97
N THR A 194 -10.95 24.79 9.22
CA THR A 194 -9.52 24.43 9.11
C THR A 194 -8.77 24.52 10.45
N GLY A 195 -9.18 25.38 11.38
CA GLY A 195 -8.60 25.43 12.73
C GLY A 195 -8.93 24.22 13.62
N ARG A 196 -9.80 23.30 13.17
CA ARG A 196 -10.06 22.01 13.82
C ARG A 196 -9.10 20.92 13.37
N LEU A 197 -8.24 21.20 12.40
CA LEU A 197 -7.15 20.30 12.08
C LEU A 197 -6.21 20.18 13.28
N GLY A 198 -5.75 18.98 13.55
CA GLY A 198 -4.74 18.74 14.57
C GLY A 198 -3.34 19.07 14.06
N ALA A 199 -2.35 18.26 14.44
CA ALA A 199 -0.99 18.43 13.96
C ALA A 199 -0.77 17.64 12.67
N PHE A 200 -0.05 18.21 11.71
CA PHE A 200 0.29 17.57 10.43
C PHE A 200 1.74 17.81 10.02
N ALA A 201 2.24 16.97 9.14
CA ALA A 201 3.55 17.12 8.50
C ALA A 201 3.49 16.64 7.04
N LEU A 202 4.17 17.34 6.13
CA LEU A 202 4.44 16.83 4.78
C LEU A 202 5.67 15.92 4.83
N MET A 203 5.63 14.83 4.06
CA MET A 203 6.59 13.73 4.17
C MET A 203 7.53 13.67 2.98
N ARG A 204 6.99 13.53 1.76
CA ARG A 204 7.78 13.37 0.53
C ARG A 204 6.97 13.66 -0.72
N VAL A 205 7.66 13.93 -1.81
CA VAL A 205 7.09 13.96 -3.17
C VAL A 205 7.42 12.63 -3.87
N ALA A 206 6.47 12.11 -4.64
CA ALA A 206 6.69 10.96 -5.53
C ALA A 206 6.05 11.21 -6.91
N GLY A 207 6.52 10.50 -7.93
CA GLY A 207 5.81 10.43 -9.21
C GLY A 207 4.56 9.57 -9.09
N ALA A 208 3.50 9.99 -9.75
CA ALA A 208 2.27 9.21 -9.93
C ALA A 208 1.82 9.31 -11.40
N TYR A 209 0.90 8.44 -11.78
CA TYR A 209 0.26 8.48 -13.08
C TYR A 209 -1.24 8.55 -12.89
N TRP A 210 -1.92 9.34 -13.72
CA TRP A 210 -3.38 9.44 -13.64
C TRP A 210 -4.02 8.06 -13.76
N ARG A 211 -4.87 7.69 -12.78
CA ARG A 211 -5.52 6.37 -12.67
C ARG A 211 -4.56 5.16 -12.68
N GLY A 212 -3.28 5.37 -12.43
CA GLY A 212 -2.26 4.32 -12.46
C GLY A 212 -1.88 3.84 -13.87
N ASP A 213 -2.28 4.57 -14.91
CA ASP A 213 -1.90 4.28 -16.30
C ASP A 213 -0.54 4.92 -16.63
N GLU A 214 0.51 4.10 -16.75
CA GLU A 214 1.87 4.55 -17.06
C GLU A 214 2.02 5.24 -18.42
N HIS A 215 1.04 5.12 -19.30
CA HIS A 215 0.97 5.85 -20.57
C HIS A 215 0.19 7.17 -20.47
N GLY A 216 -0.45 7.43 -19.32
CA GLY A 216 -1.24 8.63 -19.06
C GLY A 216 -0.41 9.83 -18.56
N PRO A 217 -1.08 10.96 -18.25
CA PRO A 217 -0.43 12.13 -17.66
C PRO A 217 0.32 11.79 -16.38
N GLN A 218 1.59 12.22 -16.32
CA GLN A 218 2.41 12.10 -15.11
C GLN A 218 2.05 13.20 -14.13
N LEU A 219 1.79 12.80 -12.88
CA LEU A 219 1.43 13.66 -11.76
C LEU A 219 2.52 13.60 -10.70
N GLN A 220 2.49 14.59 -9.80
CA GLN A 220 3.35 14.66 -8.63
C GLN A 220 2.50 14.51 -7.38
N ARG A 221 2.80 13.46 -6.62
CA ARG A 221 2.11 13.11 -5.39
C ARG A 221 2.85 13.67 -4.20
N ILE A 222 2.21 14.56 -3.44
CA ILE A 222 2.71 14.98 -2.13
C ILE A 222 2.07 14.10 -1.06
N TYR A 223 2.89 13.39 -0.28
CA TYR A 223 2.46 12.64 0.89
C TYR A 223 2.52 13.51 2.14
N GLY A 224 1.52 13.37 3.01
CA GLY A 224 1.48 14.01 4.33
C GLY A 224 0.88 13.09 5.38
N THR A 225 0.98 13.47 6.64
CA THR A 225 0.32 12.79 7.76
C THR A 225 -0.35 13.82 8.67
N ALA A 226 -1.47 13.45 9.31
CA ALA A 226 -2.22 14.29 10.22
C ALA A 226 -2.74 13.48 11.41
N TRP A 227 -2.69 14.09 12.59
CA TRP A 227 -2.99 13.50 13.90
C TRP A 227 -3.76 14.46 14.77
N GLU A 228 -4.51 13.95 15.73
CA GLU A 228 -5.35 14.71 16.65
C GLU A 228 -4.58 15.68 17.56
N SER A 229 -3.28 15.44 17.77
CA SER A 229 -2.42 16.27 18.61
C SER A 229 -0.96 16.25 18.14
N ARG A 230 -0.18 17.22 18.63
CA ARG A 230 1.26 17.31 18.36
C ARG A 230 2.02 16.11 18.92
N GLU A 231 1.65 15.65 20.11
CA GLU A 231 2.27 14.48 20.75
C GLU A 231 2.04 13.21 19.92
N ALA A 232 0.84 13.04 19.35
CA ALA A 232 0.53 11.91 18.49
C ALA A 232 1.33 11.94 17.17
N LEU A 233 1.47 13.13 16.57
CA LEU A 233 2.33 13.34 15.39
C LEU A 233 3.80 13.03 15.71
N GLU A 234 4.35 13.61 16.78
CA GLU A 234 5.73 13.38 17.19
C GLU A 234 6.00 11.90 17.49
N ALA A 235 5.06 11.21 18.15
CA ALA A 235 5.15 9.78 18.38
C ALA A 235 5.16 8.97 17.07
N HIS A 236 4.36 9.37 16.07
CA HIS A 236 4.36 8.73 14.75
C HIS A 236 5.69 8.95 14.00
N LEU A 237 6.16 10.20 13.93
CA LEU A 237 7.43 10.54 13.28
C LEU A 237 8.61 9.84 13.95
N HIS A 238 8.60 9.72 15.28
CA HIS A 238 9.61 8.95 16.01
C HIS A 238 9.58 7.46 15.62
N ARG A 239 8.39 6.85 15.48
CA ARG A 239 8.28 5.45 15.00
C ARG A 239 8.84 5.28 13.59
N LEU A 240 8.58 6.23 12.68
CA LEU A 240 9.13 6.20 11.32
C LEU A 240 10.66 6.30 11.32
N ALA A 241 11.21 7.23 12.09
CA ALA A 241 12.66 7.37 12.23
C ALA A 241 13.31 6.10 12.82
N GLU A 242 12.67 5.50 13.83
CA GLU A 242 13.11 4.24 14.42
C GLU A 242 13.00 3.05 13.46
N ALA A 243 12.01 3.04 12.56
CA ALA A 243 11.90 2.03 11.50
C ALA A 243 12.99 2.20 10.44
N GLU A 244 13.25 3.44 10.00
CA GLU A 244 14.31 3.75 9.03
C GLU A 244 15.71 3.39 9.57
N ARG A 245 15.96 3.63 10.87
CA ARG A 245 17.20 3.19 11.54
C ARG A 245 17.39 1.67 11.54
N ARG A 246 16.31 0.90 11.40
CA ARG A 246 16.30 -0.57 11.38
C ARG A 246 16.11 -1.13 9.97
N ASP A 247 16.10 -0.28 8.94
CA ASP A 247 15.98 -0.70 7.56
C ASP A 247 17.20 -1.55 7.16
N HIS A 248 16.98 -2.78 6.71
CA HIS A 248 18.05 -3.70 6.36
C HIS A 248 18.91 -3.20 5.20
N ARG A 249 18.39 -2.31 4.33
CA ARG A 249 19.16 -1.71 3.23
C ARG A 249 20.19 -0.73 3.77
N ARG A 250 19.78 0.10 4.74
CA ARG A 250 20.66 1.02 5.45
C ARG A 250 21.71 0.24 6.25
N LEU A 251 21.26 -0.68 7.10
CA LEU A 251 22.15 -1.52 7.91
C LEU A 251 23.06 -2.39 7.05
N GLY A 252 22.55 -2.92 5.93
CA GLY A 252 23.31 -3.73 4.98
C GLY A 252 24.51 -2.99 4.40
N GLN A 253 24.34 -1.69 4.11
CA GLN A 253 25.43 -0.83 3.67
C GLN A 253 26.34 -0.41 4.84
N GLU A 254 25.78 0.09 5.94
CA GLU A 254 26.54 0.58 7.10
C GLU A 254 27.42 -0.52 7.74
N LEU A 255 26.94 -1.77 7.74
CA LEU A 255 27.63 -2.92 8.34
C LEU A 255 28.44 -3.74 7.32
N ASP A 256 28.42 -3.38 6.03
CA ASP A 256 29.11 -4.09 4.96
C ASP A 256 28.65 -5.56 4.81
N LEU A 257 27.33 -5.76 4.72
CA LEU A 257 26.70 -7.09 4.62
C LEU A 257 26.41 -7.51 3.18
N PHE A 258 25.85 -6.61 2.37
CA PHE A 258 25.49 -6.90 0.99
C PHE A 258 25.39 -5.61 0.16
N SER A 259 25.40 -5.77 -1.17
CA SER A 259 25.17 -4.68 -2.13
C SER A 259 24.33 -5.15 -3.32
N PHE A 260 23.88 -4.19 -4.13
CA PHE A 260 23.22 -4.41 -5.42
C PHE A 260 23.95 -3.59 -6.51
N PRO A 261 25.08 -4.10 -7.04
CA PRO A 261 25.80 -3.42 -8.11
C PRO A 261 24.92 -3.28 -9.37
N GLU A 262 24.96 -2.11 -10.00
CA GLU A 262 24.15 -1.81 -11.19
C GLU A 262 24.49 -2.77 -12.35
N GLU A 263 25.74 -3.16 -12.47
CA GLU A 263 26.27 -4.04 -13.51
C GLU A 263 25.66 -5.44 -13.50
N ILE A 264 25.18 -5.90 -12.35
CA ILE A 264 24.55 -7.23 -12.20
C ILE A 264 23.05 -7.15 -12.51
N GLY A 265 22.44 -5.99 -12.30
CA GLY A 265 21.01 -5.75 -12.50
C GLY A 265 20.19 -5.79 -11.21
N SER A 266 19.03 -5.11 -11.26
CA SER A 266 18.15 -4.94 -10.10
C SER A 266 17.62 -6.26 -9.53
N GLY A 267 17.61 -6.35 -8.19
CA GLY A 267 17.06 -7.49 -7.45
C GLY A 267 17.99 -8.69 -7.35
N LEU A 268 19.28 -8.52 -7.67
CA LEU A 268 20.31 -9.55 -7.55
C LEU A 268 21.36 -9.09 -6.53
N ALA A 269 21.26 -9.59 -5.30
CA ALA A 269 22.13 -9.18 -4.20
C ALA A 269 23.49 -9.87 -4.26
N VAL A 270 24.55 -9.12 -3.93
CA VAL A 270 25.89 -9.65 -3.68
C VAL A 270 26.15 -9.62 -2.18
N PHE A 271 26.33 -10.79 -1.57
CA PHE A 271 26.67 -10.88 -0.15
C PHE A 271 28.18 -10.67 0.05
N HIS A 272 28.52 -9.70 0.89
CA HIS A 272 29.90 -9.40 1.29
C HIS A 272 30.34 -10.38 2.40
N PRO A 273 31.63 -10.45 2.77
CA PRO A 273 32.11 -11.46 3.73
C PRO A 273 31.31 -11.55 5.04
N LYS A 274 30.89 -10.42 5.61
CA LYS A 274 30.08 -10.41 6.85
C LYS A 274 28.65 -10.89 6.62
N GLY A 275 28.00 -10.44 5.55
CA GLY A 275 26.64 -10.91 5.22
C GLY A 275 26.63 -12.38 4.80
N ALA A 276 27.67 -12.82 4.09
CA ALA A 276 27.89 -14.22 3.75
C ALA A 276 28.05 -15.06 5.02
N LEU A 277 28.80 -14.60 6.03
CA LEU A 277 28.90 -15.28 7.32
C LEU A 277 27.55 -15.40 8.03
N VAL A 278 26.75 -14.32 8.08
CA VAL A 278 25.39 -14.37 8.65
C VAL A 278 24.54 -15.42 7.93
N ARG A 279 24.55 -15.38 6.59
CA ARG A 279 23.85 -16.35 5.76
C ARG A 279 24.32 -17.79 6.03
N THR A 280 25.62 -18.04 6.09
CA THR A 280 26.18 -19.37 6.40
C THR A 280 25.69 -19.88 7.75
N VAL A 281 25.72 -19.04 8.79
CA VAL A 281 25.26 -19.42 10.13
C VAL A 281 23.77 -19.79 10.11
N MET A 282 22.94 -19.03 9.39
CA MET A 282 21.52 -19.33 9.23
C MET A 282 21.28 -20.63 8.44
N GLU A 283 21.99 -20.81 7.33
CA GLU A 283 21.88 -22.03 6.50
C GLU A 283 22.35 -23.27 7.27
N ASP A 284 23.47 -23.21 7.99
CA ASP A 284 23.97 -24.33 8.79
C ASP A 284 23.01 -24.69 9.93
N TYR A 285 22.41 -23.67 10.56
CA TYR A 285 21.36 -23.88 11.55
C TYR A 285 20.15 -24.61 10.96
N SER A 286 19.59 -24.08 9.87
CA SER A 286 18.44 -24.67 9.19
C SER A 286 18.76 -26.09 8.70
N ARG A 287 19.98 -26.33 8.17
CA ARG A 287 20.44 -27.66 7.76
C ARG A 287 20.40 -28.65 8.93
N ARG A 288 20.94 -28.29 10.08
CA ARG A 288 20.92 -29.14 11.28
C ARG A 288 19.49 -29.45 11.72
N ARG A 289 18.60 -28.45 11.76
CA ARG A 289 17.19 -28.63 12.17
C ARG A 289 16.45 -29.56 11.22
N HIS A 290 16.66 -29.42 9.90
CA HIS A 290 16.08 -30.31 8.89
C HIS A 290 16.60 -31.74 8.99
N GLU A 291 17.90 -31.93 9.27
CA GLU A 291 18.49 -33.26 9.50
C GLU A 291 17.86 -33.94 10.73
N GLU A 292 17.76 -33.23 11.86
CA GLU A 292 17.11 -33.70 13.09
C GLU A 292 15.63 -34.05 12.87
N ALA A 293 14.94 -33.33 11.98
CA ALA A 293 13.55 -33.57 11.61
C ALA A 293 13.37 -34.67 10.54
N GLY A 294 14.46 -35.32 10.11
CA GLY A 294 14.42 -36.45 9.17
C GLY A 294 14.19 -36.05 7.72
N TYR A 295 14.61 -34.85 7.32
CA TYR A 295 14.64 -34.44 5.91
C TYR A 295 15.87 -34.98 5.21
N SER A 296 15.70 -35.38 3.96
CA SER A 296 16.77 -35.82 3.06
C SER A 296 17.18 -34.68 2.14
N PHE A 297 18.46 -34.31 2.17
CA PHE A 297 19.00 -33.25 1.35
C PHE A 297 19.09 -33.68 -0.12
N VAL A 298 18.58 -32.83 -0.99
CA VAL A 298 18.67 -32.97 -2.45
C VAL A 298 19.22 -31.68 -3.06
N ASN A 299 19.68 -31.74 -4.31
CA ASN A 299 20.12 -30.58 -5.07
C ASN A 299 19.64 -30.70 -6.52
N SER A 300 19.17 -29.60 -7.10
CA SER A 300 18.69 -29.58 -8.48
C SER A 300 19.28 -28.44 -9.32
N PRO A 301 19.37 -28.60 -10.66
CA PRO A 301 19.85 -27.54 -11.55
C PRO A 301 18.99 -26.26 -11.50
N HIS A 302 19.57 -25.14 -11.92
CA HIS A 302 18.88 -23.83 -12.00
C HIS A 302 18.10 -23.60 -13.29
N ILE A 303 18.37 -24.40 -14.34
CA ILE A 303 17.82 -24.25 -15.68
C ILE A 303 17.31 -25.60 -16.19
N THR A 304 16.21 -25.60 -16.93
CA THR A 304 15.62 -26.83 -17.48
C THR A 304 14.79 -26.53 -18.74
N LYS A 305 14.42 -27.58 -19.48
CA LYS A 305 13.59 -27.49 -20.68
C LYS A 305 12.16 -27.06 -20.34
N ALA A 306 11.53 -26.33 -21.26
CA ALA A 306 10.14 -25.86 -21.18
C ALA A 306 9.15 -26.99 -20.80
N ASN A 307 9.29 -28.17 -21.40
CA ASN A 307 8.43 -29.34 -21.16
C ASN A 307 8.27 -29.70 -19.66
N LEU A 308 9.31 -29.52 -18.83
CA LEU A 308 9.16 -29.79 -17.39
C LEU A 308 8.18 -28.82 -16.72
N PHE A 309 8.19 -27.55 -17.13
CA PHE A 309 7.29 -26.52 -16.62
C PHE A 309 5.89 -26.60 -17.25
N GLU A 310 5.77 -27.06 -18.50
CA GLU A 310 4.48 -27.42 -19.12
C GLU A 310 3.84 -28.59 -18.38
N THR A 311 4.60 -29.68 -18.17
CA THR A 311 4.11 -30.88 -17.47
C THR A 311 3.65 -30.57 -16.04
N SER A 312 4.29 -29.60 -15.38
CA SER A 312 3.93 -29.19 -14.02
C SER A 312 2.88 -28.06 -13.98
N GLY A 313 2.45 -27.53 -15.13
CA GLY A 313 1.47 -26.44 -15.26
C GLY A 313 2.01 -25.03 -14.97
N HIS A 314 3.30 -24.87 -14.71
CA HIS A 314 3.88 -23.57 -14.35
C HIS A 314 3.95 -22.60 -15.53
N LEU A 315 4.14 -23.07 -16.76
CA LEU A 315 4.07 -22.17 -17.91
C LEU A 315 2.65 -21.63 -18.12
N ASP A 316 1.62 -22.43 -17.87
CA ASP A 316 0.24 -22.00 -18.08
C ASP A 316 -0.19 -20.91 -17.08
N TRP A 317 0.27 -21.01 -15.83
CA TRP A 317 -0.19 -20.14 -14.73
C TRP A 317 0.82 -19.10 -14.24
N PHE A 318 2.12 -19.29 -14.53
CA PHE A 318 3.20 -18.49 -13.94
C PHE A 318 4.21 -17.95 -14.96
N ALA A 319 3.95 -18.08 -16.27
CA ALA A 319 4.87 -17.61 -17.32
C ALA A 319 5.25 -16.12 -17.15
N ASP A 320 4.29 -15.25 -16.83
CA ASP A 320 4.54 -13.81 -16.64
C ASP A 320 5.48 -13.51 -15.45
N GLY A 321 5.56 -14.43 -14.49
CA GLY A 321 6.45 -14.35 -13.33
C GLY A 321 7.80 -15.03 -13.54
N MET A 322 8.03 -15.66 -14.69
CA MET A 322 9.27 -16.34 -15.04
C MET A 322 10.19 -15.43 -15.85
N PHE A 323 11.50 -15.62 -15.70
CA PHE A 323 12.44 -14.97 -16.62
C PHE A 323 12.18 -15.43 -18.05
N PRO A 324 12.39 -14.56 -19.06
CA PRO A 324 12.18 -14.92 -20.45
C PRO A 324 12.92 -16.20 -20.85
N PRO A 325 12.35 -17.00 -21.76
CA PRO A 325 12.99 -18.21 -22.23
C PRO A 325 14.34 -17.94 -22.90
N MET A 326 15.25 -18.90 -22.76
CA MET A 326 16.46 -19.00 -23.58
C MET A 326 16.23 -20.03 -24.68
N HIS A 327 16.37 -19.61 -25.94
CA HIS A 327 16.29 -20.51 -27.08
C HIS A 327 17.69 -21.02 -27.42
N LEU A 328 17.91 -22.32 -27.24
CA LEU A 328 19.14 -22.98 -27.64
C LEU A 328 18.96 -23.43 -29.10
N HIS A 329 19.67 -22.82 -30.05
CA HIS A 329 19.63 -23.25 -31.45
C HIS A 329 20.60 -24.41 -31.69
N GLU A 330 20.18 -25.42 -32.47
CA GLU A 330 21.07 -26.48 -32.93
C GLU A 330 21.74 -26.10 -34.26
N GLY A 331 23.07 -26.27 -34.38
CA GLY A 331 23.85 -26.01 -35.61
C GLY A 331 24.78 -24.78 -35.54
N ASP A 332 25.93 -24.85 -36.23
CA ASP A 332 26.83 -23.70 -36.40
C ASP A 332 26.11 -22.61 -37.23
N GLY A 333 25.73 -21.50 -36.58
CA GLY A 333 25.08 -20.37 -37.23
C GLY A 333 23.63 -20.10 -36.83
N GLY A 334 23.03 -20.88 -35.92
CA GLY A 334 21.68 -20.61 -35.39
C GLY A 334 20.52 -21.09 -36.29
N GLU A 335 20.83 -21.85 -37.34
CA GLU A 335 19.84 -22.41 -38.28
C GLU A 335 19.39 -23.82 -37.86
N GLY A 336 18.54 -23.90 -36.84
CA GLY A 336 17.91 -25.15 -36.41
C GLY A 336 16.79 -24.94 -35.38
N GLU A 337 15.77 -25.81 -35.40
CA GLU A 337 14.80 -25.94 -34.29
C GLU A 337 15.55 -26.49 -33.10
N GLY A 338 15.67 -25.71 -32.03
CA GLY A 338 16.30 -26.20 -30.82
C GLY A 338 15.45 -25.95 -29.57
N ASP A 339 15.95 -26.47 -28.45
CA ASP A 339 15.19 -26.54 -27.21
C ASP A 339 15.00 -25.14 -26.58
N THR A 340 13.82 -24.92 -26.00
CA THR A 340 13.56 -23.76 -25.15
C THR A 340 13.81 -24.10 -23.69
N TYR A 341 14.63 -23.28 -23.02
CA TYR A 341 14.99 -23.42 -21.62
C TYR A 341 14.49 -22.25 -20.78
N TYR A 342 14.23 -22.52 -19.51
CA TYR A 342 13.85 -21.51 -18.52
C TYR A 342 14.71 -21.65 -17.27
N LEU A 343 14.99 -20.51 -16.62
CA LEU A 343 15.44 -20.50 -15.22
C LEU A 343 14.31 -20.99 -14.33
N LYS A 344 14.63 -21.76 -13.28
CA LYS A 344 13.62 -22.30 -12.38
C LYS A 344 12.98 -21.20 -11.53
N PRO A 345 11.65 -21.05 -11.53
CA PRO A 345 10.95 -20.15 -10.60
C PRO A 345 10.69 -20.81 -9.23
N MET A 346 10.84 -22.14 -9.15
CA MET A 346 10.64 -22.98 -7.97
C MET A 346 11.29 -24.37 -8.13
N ASN A 347 11.46 -25.10 -7.03
CA ASN A 347 12.15 -26.39 -7.02
C ASN A 347 11.22 -27.61 -7.20
N CYS A 348 9.90 -27.44 -7.02
CA CYS A 348 8.91 -28.53 -6.95
C CYS A 348 9.03 -29.56 -8.09
N PRO A 349 9.09 -29.15 -9.38
CA PRO A 349 9.17 -30.11 -10.49
C PRO A 349 10.41 -31.00 -10.43
N PHE A 350 11.53 -30.47 -9.92
CA PHE A 350 12.78 -31.20 -9.79
C PHE A 350 12.72 -32.25 -8.66
N HIS A 351 12.14 -31.89 -7.52
CA HIS A 351 11.97 -32.83 -6.39
C HIS A 351 11.04 -33.98 -6.77
N ILE A 352 10.02 -33.72 -7.60
CA ILE A 352 9.15 -34.76 -8.17
C ILE A 352 9.94 -35.71 -9.10
N LEU A 353 10.89 -35.22 -9.90
CA LEU A 353 11.76 -36.09 -10.70
C LEU A 353 12.62 -37.02 -9.83
N ILE A 354 13.12 -36.53 -8.69
CA ILE A 354 13.86 -37.35 -7.72
C ILE A 354 12.93 -38.41 -7.12
N TYR A 355 11.71 -38.04 -6.74
CA TYR A 355 10.72 -38.99 -6.24
C TYR A 355 10.43 -40.09 -7.27
N ARG A 356 10.19 -39.70 -8.53
CA ARG A 356 9.86 -40.56 -9.68
C ARG A 356 11.02 -41.42 -10.18
N SER A 357 12.27 -41.11 -9.82
CA SER A 357 13.47 -41.80 -10.34
C SER A 357 13.48 -43.31 -10.09
N ARG A 358 12.71 -43.81 -9.12
CA ARG A 358 12.48 -45.23 -8.89
C ARG A 358 11.11 -45.49 -8.25
N LEU A 359 10.68 -46.75 -8.31
CA LEU A 359 9.51 -47.23 -7.56
C LEU A 359 9.72 -47.04 -6.05
N ARG A 360 8.64 -46.64 -5.35
CA ARG A 360 8.60 -46.37 -3.91
C ARG A 360 7.59 -47.29 -3.22
N SER A 361 7.97 -47.87 -2.09
CA SER A 361 7.06 -48.59 -1.20
C SER A 361 6.30 -47.62 -0.31
N TYR A 362 5.05 -47.93 0.06
CA TYR A 362 4.31 -47.16 1.06
C TYR A 362 5.05 -47.08 2.41
N ARG A 363 5.92 -48.06 2.71
CA ARG A 363 6.74 -48.09 3.93
C ARG A 363 7.84 -47.03 3.96
N GLU A 364 8.20 -46.49 2.81
CA GLU A 364 9.17 -45.39 2.70
C GLU A 364 8.52 -44.03 3.00
N LEU A 365 7.18 -43.95 3.00
CA LEU A 365 6.46 -42.71 3.26
C LEU A 365 6.24 -42.50 4.77
N PRO A 366 6.35 -41.26 5.28
CA PRO A 366 6.56 -40.02 4.54
C PRO A 366 8.04 -39.80 4.12
N LEU A 367 8.25 -39.34 2.89
CA LEU A 367 9.55 -38.90 2.38
C LEU A 367 9.60 -37.37 2.39
N ARG A 368 10.66 -36.79 2.94
CA ARG A 368 10.83 -35.33 3.02
C ARG A 368 12.11 -34.94 2.29
N PHE A 369 11.99 -34.26 1.16
CA PHE A 369 13.14 -33.70 0.46
C PHE A 369 13.33 -32.24 0.84
N PHE A 370 14.58 -31.84 1.04
CA PHE A 370 14.95 -30.47 1.38
C PHE A 370 16.10 -30.00 0.48
N GLU A 371 16.05 -28.75 0.04
CA GLU A 371 17.09 -28.10 -0.74
C GLU A 371 17.16 -26.62 -0.37
N PHE A 372 18.36 -26.07 -0.21
CA PHE A 372 18.57 -24.62 -0.30
C PHE A 372 18.48 -24.21 -1.78
N GLY A 373 17.26 -24.19 -2.29
CA GLY A 373 16.97 -24.12 -3.72
C GLY A 373 16.99 -22.68 -4.22
N THR A 374 18.00 -22.33 -5.02
CA THR A 374 18.07 -21.01 -5.65
C THR A 374 17.19 -20.93 -6.88
N VAL A 375 16.25 -19.98 -6.86
CA VAL A 375 15.21 -19.76 -7.87
C VAL A 375 15.22 -18.32 -8.36
N TYR A 376 14.60 -18.10 -9.52
CA TYR A 376 14.58 -16.81 -10.19
C TYR A 376 13.15 -16.40 -10.57
N ARG A 377 12.75 -15.19 -10.20
CA ARG A 377 11.42 -14.63 -10.48
C ARG A 377 11.54 -13.28 -11.19
N TYR A 378 10.73 -13.09 -12.22
CA TYR A 378 10.72 -11.88 -13.04
C TYR A 378 9.88 -10.78 -12.39
N GLU A 379 10.32 -10.35 -11.20
CA GLU A 379 9.70 -9.24 -10.49
C GLU A 379 9.87 -7.93 -11.27
N ARG A 380 8.80 -7.14 -11.40
CA ARG A 380 8.83 -5.84 -12.05
C ARG A 380 9.85 -4.93 -11.36
N SER A 381 10.60 -4.14 -12.13
CA SER A 381 11.69 -3.32 -11.57
C SER A 381 11.23 -2.38 -10.44
N GLY A 382 10.01 -1.85 -10.52
CA GLY A 382 9.45 -0.95 -9.51
C GLY A 382 9.03 -1.61 -8.18
N VAL A 383 9.00 -2.94 -8.09
CA VAL A 383 8.62 -3.66 -6.86
C VAL A 383 9.80 -4.29 -6.12
N VAL A 384 10.98 -4.34 -6.73
CA VAL A 384 12.20 -4.85 -6.09
C VAL A 384 12.59 -3.95 -4.92
N HIS A 385 12.86 -4.54 -3.76
CA HIS A 385 13.15 -3.79 -2.54
C HIS A 385 14.14 -4.53 -1.62
N GLY A 386 15.40 -4.09 -1.63
CA GLY A 386 16.48 -4.70 -0.84
C GLY A 386 16.47 -6.23 -0.92
N LEU A 387 16.70 -6.91 0.20
CA LEU A 387 16.56 -8.37 0.31
C LEU A 387 15.11 -8.89 0.48
N THR A 388 14.12 -8.02 0.74
CA THR A 388 12.73 -8.47 1.00
C THR A 388 11.97 -8.85 -0.27
N ARG A 389 12.32 -8.26 -1.41
CA ARG A 389 11.75 -8.60 -2.72
C ARG A 389 12.82 -8.52 -3.79
N VAL A 390 13.27 -9.68 -4.26
CA VAL A 390 14.43 -9.88 -5.13
C VAL A 390 14.07 -10.75 -6.32
N ARG A 391 14.90 -10.73 -7.37
CA ARG A 391 14.75 -11.57 -8.56
C ARG A 391 15.47 -12.90 -8.44
N GLY A 392 16.55 -12.97 -7.67
CA GLY A 392 17.26 -14.20 -7.34
C GLY A 392 17.22 -14.43 -5.84
N LEU A 393 16.72 -15.59 -5.42
CA LEU A 393 16.62 -15.94 -4.01
C LEU A 393 16.93 -17.43 -3.79
N THR A 394 17.44 -17.75 -2.60
CA THR A 394 17.61 -19.13 -2.13
C THR A 394 16.56 -19.39 -1.06
N GLN A 395 15.70 -20.37 -1.28
CA GLN A 395 14.69 -20.79 -0.31
C GLN A 395 15.20 -22.02 0.43
N ASP A 396 14.91 -22.12 1.72
CA ASP A 396 14.98 -23.36 2.51
C ASP A 396 13.78 -24.26 2.16
N ASP A 397 13.74 -24.70 0.91
CA ASP A 397 12.57 -25.32 0.30
C ASP A 397 12.48 -26.81 0.61
N ALA A 398 11.25 -27.30 0.81
CA ALA A 398 11.01 -28.70 1.12
C ALA A 398 9.73 -29.25 0.49
N HIS A 399 9.81 -30.50 0.03
CA HIS A 399 8.68 -31.24 -0.53
C HIS A 399 8.49 -32.56 0.22
N ILE A 400 7.32 -32.70 0.83
CA ILE A 400 6.94 -33.90 1.59
C ILE A 400 5.98 -34.75 0.75
N PHE A 401 6.39 -35.99 0.47
CA PHE A 401 5.56 -37.00 -0.17
C PHE A 401 5.00 -37.92 0.91
N CYS A 402 3.69 -37.91 1.10
CA CYS A 402 3.01 -38.74 2.09
C CYS A 402 1.72 -39.34 1.52
N THR A 403 1.19 -40.35 2.20
CA THR A 403 -0.17 -40.85 1.91
C THR A 403 -1.23 -39.90 2.45
N LYS A 404 -2.46 -39.98 1.93
CA LYS A 404 -3.58 -39.16 2.43
C LYS A 404 -3.81 -39.33 3.93
N ASP A 405 -3.65 -40.54 4.45
CA ASP A 405 -3.85 -40.85 5.87
C ASP A 405 -2.76 -40.25 6.77
N GLN A 406 -1.56 -40.00 6.22
CA GLN A 406 -0.44 -39.36 6.93
C GLN A 406 -0.50 -37.83 6.92
N MET A 407 -1.36 -37.24 6.07
CA MET A 407 -1.38 -35.79 5.82
C MET A 407 -1.60 -34.96 7.10
N ASP A 408 -2.58 -35.32 7.94
CA ASP A 408 -2.86 -34.56 9.19
C ASP A 408 -1.64 -34.54 10.12
N ALA A 409 -0.96 -35.68 10.27
CA ALA A 409 0.23 -35.79 11.11
C ALA A 409 1.41 -34.97 10.55
N GLU A 410 1.64 -35.02 9.23
CA GLU A 410 2.70 -34.23 8.58
C GLU A 410 2.43 -32.72 8.67
N LEU A 411 1.18 -32.28 8.49
CA LEU A 411 0.80 -30.87 8.63
C LEU A 411 1.03 -30.33 10.06
N ARG A 412 0.72 -31.13 11.08
CA ARG A 412 1.00 -30.75 12.48
C ARG A 412 2.51 -30.71 12.75
N SER A 413 3.26 -31.68 12.20
CA SER A 413 4.70 -31.76 12.36
C SER A 413 5.42 -30.58 11.72
N ILE A 414 5.06 -30.22 10.48
CA ILE A 414 5.68 -29.09 9.77
C ILE A 414 5.33 -27.75 10.44
N LEU A 415 4.08 -27.57 10.90
CA LEU A 415 3.71 -26.34 11.60
C LEU A 415 4.53 -26.18 12.89
N ARG A 416 4.67 -27.25 13.68
CA ARG A 416 5.51 -27.22 14.89
C ARG A 416 6.97 -26.92 14.53
N PHE A 417 7.51 -27.59 13.52
CA PHE A 417 8.87 -27.35 13.06
C PHE A 417 9.11 -25.89 12.68
N VAL A 418 8.20 -25.27 11.93
CA VAL A 418 8.29 -23.86 11.53
C VAL A 418 8.22 -22.94 12.75
N LEU A 419 7.29 -23.16 13.68
CA LEU A 419 7.17 -22.35 14.89
C LEU A 419 8.40 -22.47 15.79
N ASP A 420 8.92 -23.67 15.98
CA ASP A 420 10.15 -23.90 16.75
C ASP A 420 11.33 -23.16 16.08
N LEU A 421 11.48 -23.28 14.75
CA LEU A 421 12.55 -22.61 14.01
C LEU A 421 12.45 -21.08 14.12
N LEU A 422 11.25 -20.50 14.04
CA LEU A 422 11.02 -19.07 14.20
C LEU A 422 11.33 -18.60 15.63
N SER A 423 10.90 -19.36 16.65
CA SER A 423 11.20 -19.08 18.05
C SER A 423 12.71 -19.10 18.33
N ASP A 424 13.46 -20.02 17.71
CA ASP A 424 14.92 -20.07 17.80
C ASP A 424 15.60 -18.81 17.22
N TYR A 425 14.96 -18.12 16.26
CA TYR A 425 15.38 -16.81 15.75
C TYR A 425 14.88 -15.63 16.61
N GLY A 426 14.18 -15.89 17.71
CA GLY A 426 13.62 -14.87 18.60
C GLY A 426 12.31 -14.27 18.09
N LEU A 427 11.57 -15.00 17.24
CA LEU A 427 10.24 -14.61 16.75
C LEU A 427 9.19 -15.46 17.48
N ASP A 428 8.68 -14.92 18.60
CA ASP A 428 7.73 -15.59 19.51
C ASP A 428 6.30 -15.73 18.97
#